data_AF-A0A8T6NL61-F1
#
_entry.id   AF-A0A8T6NL61-F1
#
_cell.length_a   1.000
_cell.length_b   1.000
_cell.length_c   1.000
_cell.angle_alpha   90.00
_cell.angle_beta   90.00
_cell.angle_gamma   90.00
#
_symmetry.space_group_name_H-M   'P 1'
#
loop_
_entity.id
_entity.type
_entity.pdbx_description
1 polymer ?
#
loop_
_entity_poly.entity_id
_entity_poly.type
_entity_poly.pdbx_seq_one_letter_code
_entity_poly.pdbx_strand_id
1 'polypeptide(L)'
;MQWRQVLSDAGLSDREVNAVMVLSTKPSLKASELAKELGTTRLDAYNSLERLQSIGLVKTIADRPMRFSCPPVHEAVSHLINIRRDQLKKIETGYEDLKKSVNTSESPPVEEASDFSNPKFAVLKERTHIMNRIDKMANEAEAELTLVLGRFGILHLCRSSALGSVNDASERGVSVRVLAQLDRRTIRFFSQLHETVQVRHTKDLEAQGAIMDSSESIQYLHMEENPVGRGKNDAALIVESEPFGVSQRNLVDSIWDEAISFEAASKRFTEDRIVDPLRVTLEGGSFLDRFREVLDIDDILPEDDTPFNPEAFMASSGEISKARKRLIAGGISEISSFGINLADILAQVGMRIGEELSFSLRSIEGDIEFLNEMMDWWEHAGLGELSYGIDPGFHIKAIFLEDSSSDGPIPLKELDGGIIEGALRSRFEGVNGAYIHREADSDGNLVYNLELGN
;
A
#
# COMPACT_ATOMS: atom_id res chain seq x y z
N MET A 1 -24.46 12.42 17.59
CA MET A 1 -25.09 11.13 17.23
C MET A 1 -26.61 11.29 17.26
N GLN A 2 -27.33 10.83 16.24
CA GLN A 2 -28.79 10.85 16.23
C GLN A 2 -29.35 9.61 16.95
N TRP A 3 -30.46 9.74 17.69
CA TRP A 3 -31.09 8.63 18.43
C TRP A 3 -31.41 7.40 17.58
N ARG A 4 -31.75 7.60 16.30
CA ARG A 4 -31.98 6.51 15.33
C ARG A 4 -30.78 5.58 15.19
N GLN A 5 -29.57 6.15 15.23
CA GLN A 5 -28.33 5.39 15.09
C GLN A 5 -28.12 4.47 16.29
N VAL A 6 -28.33 4.99 17.50
CA VAL A 6 -28.21 4.20 18.74
C VAL A 6 -29.21 3.05 18.78
N LEU A 7 -30.45 3.28 18.34
CA LEU A 7 -31.48 2.24 18.27
C LEU A 7 -31.13 1.15 17.23
N SER A 8 -30.59 1.53 16.07
CA SER A 8 -30.15 0.60 15.04
C SER A 8 -28.97 -0.26 15.52
N ASP A 9 -27.96 0.38 16.12
CA ASP A 9 -26.77 -0.30 16.65
C ASP A 9 -27.14 -1.25 17.83
N ALA A 10 -28.24 -0.98 18.54
CA ALA A 10 -28.80 -1.85 19.57
C ALA A 10 -29.64 -3.04 19.03
N GLY A 11 -29.68 -3.22 17.70
CA GLY A 11 -30.27 -4.38 17.03
C GLY A 11 -31.75 -4.25 16.68
N LEU A 12 -32.26 -3.03 16.48
CA LEU A 12 -33.58 -2.76 15.92
C LEU A 12 -33.49 -2.60 14.40
N SER A 13 -34.45 -3.16 13.66
CA SER A 13 -34.62 -2.92 12.23
C SER A 13 -35.08 -1.50 11.94
N ASP A 14 -34.86 -1.00 10.72
CA ASP A 14 -35.27 0.36 10.33
C ASP A 14 -36.76 0.64 10.58
N ARG A 15 -37.61 -0.37 10.38
CA ARG A 15 -39.06 -0.27 10.64
C ARG A 15 -39.35 -0.10 12.12
N GLU A 16 -38.69 -0.86 12.98
CA GLU A 16 -38.82 -0.78 14.43
C GLU A 16 -38.26 0.54 14.97
N VAL A 17 -37.11 1.00 14.47
CA VAL A 17 -36.52 2.30 14.83
C VAL A 17 -37.52 3.42 14.53
N ASN A 18 -38.11 3.43 13.33
CA ASN A 18 -39.09 4.45 12.98
C ASN A 18 -40.36 4.35 13.83
N ALA A 19 -40.84 3.13 14.13
CA ALA A 19 -41.97 2.94 15.03
C ALA A 19 -41.70 3.48 16.44
N VAL A 20 -40.53 3.24 17.01
CA VAL A 20 -40.12 3.79 18.33
C VAL A 20 -40.03 5.31 18.28
N MET A 21 -39.44 5.88 17.23
CA MET A 21 -39.34 7.34 17.07
C MET A 21 -40.71 8.02 16.99
N VAL A 22 -41.70 7.38 16.36
CA VAL A 22 -43.06 7.90 16.30
C VAL A 22 -43.77 7.73 17.65
N LEU A 23 -43.75 6.53 18.23
CA LEU A 23 -44.45 6.22 19.47
C LEU A 23 -43.92 6.98 20.68
N SER A 24 -42.64 7.35 20.69
CA SER A 24 -42.02 8.11 21.79
C SER A 24 -42.38 9.60 21.79
N THR A 25 -42.97 10.11 20.70
CA THR A 25 -43.45 11.51 20.61
C THR A 25 -44.91 11.66 21.01
N LYS A 26 -45.63 10.55 21.18
CA LYS A 26 -47.07 10.53 21.46
C LYS A 26 -47.40 9.65 22.65
N PRO A 27 -48.43 9.97 23.44
CA PRO A 27 -48.76 9.19 24.64
C PRO A 27 -49.22 7.77 24.31
N SER A 28 -50.04 7.61 23.26
CA SER A 28 -50.40 6.29 22.73
C SER A 28 -50.96 6.38 21.31
N LEU A 29 -50.80 5.33 20.51
CA LEU A 29 -51.31 5.23 19.14
C LEU A 29 -51.97 3.88 18.88
N LYS A 30 -52.94 3.85 17.97
CA LYS A 30 -53.45 2.60 17.38
C LYS A 30 -52.49 2.11 16.30
N ALA A 31 -52.42 0.79 16.06
CA ALA A 31 -51.60 0.23 14.99
C ALA A 31 -51.92 0.82 13.61
N SER A 32 -53.20 1.13 13.34
CA SER A 32 -53.62 1.80 12.09
C SER A 32 -53.14 3.24 11.96
N GLU A 33 -52.98 3.95 13.07
CA GLU A 33 -52.48 5.33 13.09
C GLU A 33 -50.97 5.33 12.91
N LEU A 34 -50.27 4.39 13.57
CA LEU A 34 -48.84 4.18 13.38
C LEU A 34 -48.50 3.82 11.93
N ALA A 35 -49.25 2.90 11.32
CA ALA A 35 -49.08 2.53 9.91
C ALA A 35 -49.23 3.74 8.97
N LYS A 36 -50.20 4.63 9.27
CA LYS A 36 -50.44 5.85 8.48
C LYS A 36 -49.28 6.84 8.59
N GLU A 37 -48.68 6.99 9.77
CA GLU A 37 -47.52 7.89 9.94
C GLU A 37 -46.22 7.33 9.37
N LEU A 38 -46.03 6.01 9.44
CA LEU A 38 -44.86 5.36 8.89
C LEU A 38 -44.93 5.15 7.37
N GLY A 39 -46.11 5.37 6.75
CA GLY A 39 -46.32 5.07 5.34
C GLY A 39 -46.24 3.57 5.03
N THR A 40 -46.58 2.70 5.99
CA THR A 40 -46.47 1.24 5.87
C THR A 40 -47.84 0.58 5.86
N THR A 41 -47.88 -0.74 5.62
CA THR A 41 -49.13 -1.50 5.78
C THR A 41 -49.51 -1.65 7.25
N ARG A 42 -50.81 -1.89 7.52
CA ARG A 42 -51.27 -2.20 8.89
C ARG A 42 -50.61 -3.47 9.43
N LEU A 43 -50.37 -4.46 8.57
CA LEU A 43 -49.74 -5.73 8.95
C LEU A 43 -48.30 -5.50 9.41
N ASP A 44 -47.51 -4.71 8.66
CA ASP A 44 -46.13 -4.38 9.03
C ASP A 44 -46.03 -3.61 10.35
N ALA A 45 -46.99 -2.72 10.60
CA ALA A 45 -47.06 -1.98 11.87
C ALA A 45 -47.36 -2.92 13.05
N TYR A 46 -48.27 -3.90 12.87
CA TYR A 46 -48.53 -4.91 13.89
C TYR A 46 -47.30 -5.78 14.16
N ASN A 47 -46.61 -6.28 13.11
CA ASN A 47 -45.40 -7.08 13.27
C ASN A 47 -44.29 -6.33 14.03
N SER A 48 -44.12 -5.04 13.72
CA SER A 48 -43.14 -4.19 14.41
C SER A 48 -43.53 -3.95 15.88
N LEU A 49 -44.81 -3.69 16.15
CA LEU A 49 -45.33 -3.50 17.51
C LEU A 49 -45.24 -4.78 18.35
N GLU A 50 -45.54 -5.93 17.77
CA GLU A 50 -45.45 -7.24 18.44
C GLU A 50 -44.00 -7.56 18.83
N ARG A 51 -43.04 -7.33 17.94
CA ARG A 51 -41.61 -7.47 18.24
C ARG A 51 -41.15 -6.47 19.30
N LEU A 52 -41.54 -5.20 19.19
CA LEU A 52 -41.18 -4.19 20.18
C LEU A 52 -41.80 -4.49 21.56
N GLN A 53 -42.98 -5.09 21.59
CA GLN A 53 -43.63 -5.56 22.81
C GLN A 53 -42.91 -6.77 23.41
N SER A 54 -42.49 -7.74 22.59
CA SER A 54 -41.75 -8.92 23.07
C SER A 54 -40.38 -8.57 23.63
N ILE A 55 -39.74 -7.53 23.07
CA ILE A 55 -38.51 -6.94 23.61
C ILE A 55 -38.78 -6.19 24.93
N GLY A 56 -40.02 -5.72 25.17
CA GLY A 56 -40.40 -4.95 26.35
C GLY A 56 -40.25 -3.43 26.20
N LEU A 57 -40.03 -2.94 24.98
CA LEU A 57 -39.92 -1.50 24.66
C LEU A 57 -41.27 -0.80 24.53
N VAL A 58 -42.30 -1.54 24.11
CA VAL A 58 -43.66 -1.03 23.88
C VAL A 58 -44.63 -1.71 24.83
N LYS A 59 -45.52 -0.91 25.43
CA LYS A 59 -46.61 -1.38 26.29
C LYS A 59 -47.94 -1.27 25.57
N THR A 60 -48.76 -2.30 25.73
CA THR A 60 -50.10 -2.39 25.16
C THR A 60 -51.13 -2.01 26.20
N ILE A 61 -51.96 -1.02 25.87
CA ILE A 61 -53.09 -0.56 26.67
C ILE A 61 -54.33 -1.27 26.12
N ALA A 62 -55.02 -2.01 26.99
CA ALA A 62 -56.24 -2.74 26.66
C ALA A 62 -57.43 -1.78 26.47
N ASP A 63 -57.41 -1.04 25.36
CA ASP A 63 -58.49 -0.19 24.87
C ASP A 63 -59.20 -0.88 23.67
N ARG A 64 -60.39 -0.42 23.28
CA ARG A 64 -61.10 -0.88 22.08
C ARG A 64 -61.24 0.27 21.08
N PRO A 65 -60.41 0.34 20.03
CA PRO A 65 -59.34 -0.60 19.64
C PRO A 65 -58.04 -0.41 20.43
N MET A 66 -57.19 -1.46 20.46
CA MET A 66 -55.95 -1.51 21.25
C MET A 66 -55.00 -0.37 20.91
N ARG A 67 -54.34 0.15 21.95
CA ARG A 67 -53.37 1.25 21.85
C ARG A 67 -52.00 0.81 22.36
N PHE A 68 -50.97 1.38 21.77
CA PHE A 68 -49.58 1.10 22.09
C PHE A 68 -48.89 2.38 22.56
N SER A 69 -48.04 2.26 23.55
CA SER A 69 -47.29 3.37 24.14
C SER A 69 -45.81 2.99 24.26
N CYS A 70 -44.94 3.96 24.05
CA CYS A 70 -43.50 3.82 24.22
C CYS A 70 -43.01 4.95 25.13
N PRO A 71 -42.07 4.69 26.06
CA PRO A 71 -41.40 5.75 26.80
C PRO A 71 -40.73 6.77 25.85
N PRO A 72 -40.37 7.96 26.35
CA PRO A 72 -39.54 8.90 25.61
C PRO A 72 -38.26 8.22 25.07
N VAL A 73 -37.78 8.67 23.91
CA VAL A 73 -36.67 8.01 23.18
C VAL A 73 -35.45 7.72 24.07
N HIS A 74 -35.08 8.66 24.94
CA HIS A 74 -33.93 8.50 25.84
C HIS A 74 -34.12 7.37 26.86
N GLU A 75 -35.33 7.23 27.44
CA GLU A 75 -35.66 6.13 28.35
C GLU A 75 -35.77 4.80 27.59
N ALA A 76 -36.36 4.81 26.39
CA ALA A 76 -36.46 3.64 25.54
C ALA A 76 -35.07 3.09 25.19
N VAL A 77 -34.12 3.97 24.85
CA VAL A 77 -32.71 3.60 24.61
C VAL A 77 -32.06 3.06 25.88
N SER A 78 -32.22 3.73 27.02
CA SER A 78 -31.67 3.26 28.31
C SER A 78 -32.21 1.86 28.68
N HIS A 79 -33.51 1.64 28.48
CA HIS A 79 -34.15 0.36 28.74
C HIS A 79 -33.61 -0.73 27.80
N LEU A 80 -33.46 -0.43 26.52
CA LEU A 80 -32.87 -1.36 25.55
C LEU A 80 -31.44 -1.72 25.91
N ILE A 81 -30.62 -0.76 26.32
CA ILE A 81 -29.24 -1.01 26.77
C ILE A 81 -29.23 -1.97 27.96
N ASN A 82 -30.14 -1.80 28.93
CA ASN A 82 -30.23 -2.70 30.08
C ASN A 82 -30.65 -4.12 29.67
N ILE A 83 -31.65 -4.24 28.79
CA ILE A 83 -32.07 -5.54 28.25
C ILE A 83 -30.88 -6.26 27.55
N ARG A 84 -30.10 -5.53 26.74
CA ARG A 84 -28.91 -6.09 26.08
C ARG A 84 -27.82 -6.48 27.07
N ARG A 85 -27.57 -5.68 28.10
CA ARG A 85 -26.61 -6.00 29.16
C ARG A 85 -26.99 -7.26 29.92
N ASP A 86 -28.28 -7.45 30.21
CA ASP A 86 -28.77 -8.66 30.88
C ASP A 86 -28.70 -9.90 29.98
N GLN A 87 -29.00 -9.75 28.69
CA GLN A 87 -28.80 -10.81 27.70
C GLN A 87 -27.33 -11.22 27.61
N LEU A 88 -26.41 -10.25 27.56
CA LEU A 88 -24.97 -10.51 27.53
C LEU A 88 -24.51 -11.25 28.80
N LYS A 89 -24.91 -10.77 29.99
CA LYS A 89 -24.60 -11.44 31.26
C LYS A 89 -25.09 -12.89 31.30
N LYS A 90 -26.29 -13.17 30.76
CA LYS A 90 -26.81 -14.55 30.69
C LYS A 90 -25.97 -15.44 29.77
N ILE A 91 -25.53 -14.90 28.63
CA ILE A 91 -24.65 -15.61 27.70
C ILE A 91 -23.28 -15.85 28.34
N GLU A 92 -22.69 -14.84 28.97
CA GLU A 92 -21.41 -14.95 29.70
C GLU A 92 -21.49 -16.00 30.81
N THR A 93 -22.54 -15.97 31.63
CA THR A 93 -22.74 -16.93 32.72
C THR A 93 -22.94 -18.34 32.15
N GLY A 94 -23.78 -18.50 31.13
CA GLY A 94 -23.99 -19.78 30.47
C GLY A 94 -22.72 -20.34 29.82
N TYR A 95 -21.89 -19.48 29.24
CA TYR A 95 -20.59 -19.87 28.71
C TYR A 95 -19.62 -20.31 29.81
N GLU A 96 -19.53 -19.58 30.92
CA GLU A 96 -18.73 -19.95 32.08
C GLU A 96 -19.18 -21.27 32.72
N ASP A 97 -20.48 -21.49 32.85
CA ASP A 97 -21.06 -22.73 33.37
C ASP A 97 -20.76 -23.92 32.43
N LEU A 98 -20.91 -23.72 31.12
CA LEU A 98 -20.57 -24.73 30.11
C LEU A 98 -19.06 -25.02 30.13
N LYS A 99 -18.19 -24.01 30.16
CA LYS A 99 -16.74 -24.18 30.24
C LYS A 99 -16.32 -24.98 31.49
N LYS A 100 -16.95 -24.72 32.64
CA LYS A 100 -16.72 -25.50 33.88
C LYS A 100 -17.21 -26.95 33.76
N SER A 101 -18.36 -27.17 33.11
CA SER A 101 -18.88 -28.52 32.86
C SER A 101 -18.02 -29.33 31.89
N VAL A 102 -17.51 -28.71 30.82
CA VAL A 102 -16.65 -29.36 29.81
C VAL A 102 -15.32 -29.79 30.44
N ASN A 103 -14.75 -28.99 31.35
CA ASN A 103 -13.55 -29.35 32.11
C ASN A 103 -13.72 -30.56 33.04
N THR A 104 -14.93 -31.07 33.26
CA THR A 104 -15.20 -32.17 34.22
C THR A 104 -15.54 -33.50 33.55
N SER A 105 -15.87 -33.52 32.25
CA SER A 105 -16.39 -34.74 31.60
C SER A 105 -15.84 -35.07 30.22
N GLU A 106 -14.92 -34.28 29.67
CA GLU A 106 -14.17 -34.69 28.48
C GLU A 106 -12.70 -34.30 28.70
N SER A 107 -11.80 -35.29 28.66
CA SER A 107 -10.44 -35.01 28.19
C SER A 107 -10.60 -34.14 26.94
N PRO A 108 -9.89 -33.02 26.80
CA PRO A 108 -10.04 -32.20 25.60
C PRO A 108 -9.92 -33.16 24.42
N PRO A 109 -10.83 -33.12 23.41
CA PRO A 109 -10.44 -33.72 22.14
C PRO A 109 -9.08 -33.10 21.88
N VAL A 110 -8.07 -33.96 21.77
CA VAL A 110 -6.72 -33.57 21.38
C VAL A 110 -6.94 -32.44 20.39
N GLU A 111 -6.55 -31.22 20.76
CA GLU A 111 -6.49 -30.15 19.77
C GLU A 111 -5.72 -30.81 18.65
N GLU A 112 -6.41 -31.21 17.58
CA GLU A 112 -5.76 -31.56 16.34
C GLU A 112 -5.01 -30.28 16.08
N ALA A 113 -3.71 -30.29 16.44
CA ALA A 113 -2.82 -29.15 16.40
C ALA A 113 -3.13 -28.51 15.07
N SER A 114 -3.81 -27.35 15.12
CA SER A 114 -4.61 -26.77 14.05
C SER A 114 -4.20 -27.36 12.72
N ASP A 115 -4.92 -28.36 12.21
CA ASP A 115 -4.48 -29.14 11.06
C ASP A 115 -4.53 -28.23 9.83
N PHE A 116 -3.52 -27.37 9.67
CA PHE A 116 -3.28 -26.48 8.53
C PHE A 116 -3.08 -27.29 7.24
N SER A 117 -3.01 -28.63 7.35
CA SER A 117 -3.08 -29.60 6.27
C SER A 117 -4.34 -29.44 5.42
N ASN A 118 -5.48 -29.09 6.01
CA ASN A 118 -6.72 -28.86 5.26
C ASN A 118 -6.97 -27.36 5.09
N PRO A 119 -6.82 -26.81 3.87
CA PRO A 119 -7.01 -25.38 3.63
C PRO A 119 -8.45 -24.99 3.88
N LYS A 120 -8.67 -23.99 4.75
CA LYS A 120 -9.99 -23.41 5.01
C LYS A 120 -10.07 -22.04 4.37
N PHE A 121 -11.24 -21.70 3.83
CA PHE A 121 -11.50 -20.38 3.30
C PHE A 121 -12.88 -19.88 3.70
N ALA A 122 -13.00 -18.57 3.89
CA ALA A 122 -14.23 -17.90 4.23
C ALA A 122 -14.31 -16.54 3.53
N VAL A 123 -15.53 -16.08 3.24
CA VAL A 123 -15.76 -14.74 2.70
C VAL A 123 -16.30 -13.85 3.81
N LEU A 124 -15.54 -12.83 4.19
CA LEU A 124 -16.00 -11.77 5.07
C LEU A 124 -16.67 -10.68 4.24
N LYS A 125 -17.86 -10.27 4.70
CA LYS A 125 -18.56 -9.11 4.17
C LYS A 125 -18.56 -8.02 5.22
N GLU A 126 -18.59 -6.78 4.76
CA GLU A 126 -18.53 -5.57 5.56
C GLU A 126 -17.16 -5.28 6.17
N ARG A 127 -16.74 -4.02 6.08
CA ARG A 127 -15.45 -3.54 6.58
C ARG A 127 -15.20 -3.85 8.05
N THR A 128 -16.23 -3.73 8.89
CA THR A 128 -16.11 -3.97 10.33
C THR A 128 -15.66 -5.40 10.63
N HIS A 129 -16.19 -6.40 9.92
CA HIS A 129 -15.79 -7.78 10.12
C HIS A 129 -14.36 -8.05 9.64
N ILE A 130 -13.97 -7.43 8.51
CA ILE A 130 -12.61 -7.55 7.97
C ILE A 130 -11.60 -6.93 8.95
N MET A 131 -11.87 -5.73 9.46
CA MET A 131 -11.02 -5.07 10.46
C MET A 131 -10.96 -5.86 11.76
N ASN A 132 -12.07 -6.45 12.23
CA ASN A 132 -12.06 -7.32 13.41
C ASN A 132 -11.23 -8.59 13.20
N ARG A 133 -11.16 -9.13 11.97
CA ARG A 133 -10.26 -10.26 11.68
C ARG A 133 -8.80 -9.81 11.67
N ILE A 134 -8.48 -8.66 11.09
CA ILE A 134 -7.12 -8.09 11.14
C ILE A 134 -6.72 -7.82 12.60
N ASP A 135 -7.63 -7.30 13.42
CA ASP A 135 -7.45 -7.09 14.87
C ASP A 135 -7.10 -8.40 15.58
N LYS A 136 -7.83 -9.47 15.26
CA LYS A 136 -7.56 -10.81 15.79
C LYS A 136 -6.20 -11.36 15.30
N MET A 137 -5.90 -11.25 14.00
CA MET A 137 -4.60 -11.65 13.44
C MET A 137 -3.45 -10.90 14.11
N ALA A 138 -3.58 -9.60 14.35
CA ALA A 138 -2.56 -8.82 15.02
C ALA A 138 -2.33 -9.29 16.47
N ASN A 139 -3.37 -9.77 17.17
CA ASN A 139 -3.23 -10.32 18.52
C ASN A 139 -2.65 -11.74 18.54
N GLU A 140 -2.94 -12.54 17.52
CA GLU A 140 -2.49 -13.94 17.40
C GLU A 140 -1.11 -14.07 16.75
N ALA A 141 -0.61 -13.05 16.07
CA ALA A 141 0.67 -13.07 15.39
C ALA A 141 1.84 -13.33 16.35
N GLU A 142 2.70 -14.29 16.00
CA GLU A 142 3.87 -14.70 16.78
C GLU A 142 5.18 -14.18 16.18
N ALA A 143 5.31 -14.16 14.85
CA ALA A 143 6.56 -13.84 14.17
C ALA A 143 6.44 -12.62 13.26
N GLU A 144 5.41 -12.57 12.42
CA GLU A 144 5.29 -11.60 11.33
C GLU A 144 3.85 -11.23 11.02
N LEU A 145 3.60 -9.94 10.86
CA LEU A 145 2.33 -9.40 10.36
C LEU A 145 2.61 -8.44 9.21
N THR A 146 2.13 -8.76 8.02
CA THR A 146 2.27 -7.92 6.83
C THR A 146 0.92 -7.37 6.41
N LEU A 147 0.80 -6.04 6.37
CA LEU A 147 -0.39 -5.32 5.93
C LEU A 147 -0.16 -4.69 4.56
N VAL A 148 -1.12 -4.87 3.66
CA VAL A 148 -1.04 -4.40 2.28
C VAL A 148 -2.21 -3.44 2.04
N LEU A 149 -1.92 -2.13 2.08
CA LEU A 149 -2.91 -1.06 2.19
C LEU A 149 -2.98 -0.20 0.93
N GLY A 150 -4.16 -0.03 0.35
CA GLY A 150 -4.40 0.98 -0.68
C GLY A 150 -4.39 2.41 -0.12
N ARG A 151 -4.68 3.40 -0.98
CA ARG A 151 -4.64 4.85 -0.65
C ARG A 151 -5.34 5.23 0.64
N PHE A 152 -6.47 4.60 0.92
CA PHE A 152 -7.32 4.86 2.09
C PHE A 152 -7.30 3.75 3.14
N GLY A 153 -6.55 2.66 2.93
CA GLY A 153 -6.53 1.53 3.86
C GLY A 153 -6.08 1.92 5.27
N ILE A 154 -5.11 2.83 5.37
CA ILE A 154 -4.65 3.37 6.66
C ILE A 154 -5.76 4.08 7.44
N LEU A 155 -6.72 4.75 6.76
CA LEU A 155 -7.85 5.38 7.44
C LEU A 155 -8.78 4.36 8.07
N HIS A 156 -8.95 3.20 7.43
CA HIS A 156 -9.78 2.12 7.95
C HIS A 156 -9.14 1.50 9.18
N LEU A 157 -7.82 1.27 9.11
CA LEU A 157 -7.02 0.79 10.23
C LEU A 157 -7.13 1.73 11.44
N CYS A 158 -6.83 3.03 11.26
CA CYS A 158 -6.86 4.03 12.34
C CYS A 158 -8.24 4.29 12.95
N ARG A 159 -9.33 3.93 12.25
CA ARG A 159 -10.71 4.07 12.76
C ARG A 159 -11.22 2.81 13.46
N SER A 160 -10.46 1.73 13.44
CA SER A 160 -10.81 0.44 14.03
C SER A 160 -9.93 0.15 15.25
N SER A 161 -10.33 -0.85 16.06
CA SER A 161 -9.50 -1.36 17.15
C SER A 161 -8.18 -1.95 16.66
N ALA A 162 -8.13 -2.41 15.40
CA ALA A 162 -6.96 -3.06 14.83
C ALA A 162 -5.68 -2.20 14.88
N LEU A 163 -5.76 -0.86 14.85
CA LEU A 163 -4.58 -0.02 15.00
C LEU A 163 -3.87 -0.28 16.34
N GLY A 164 -4.63 -0.38 17.43
CA GLY A 164 -4.09 -0.68 18.76
C GLY A 164 -3.38 -2.03 18.77
N SER A 165 -4.06 -3.07 18.31
CA SER A 165 -3.50 -4.42 18.29
C SER A 165 -2.28 -4.57 17.36
N VAL A 166 -2.22 -3.84 16.25
CA VAL A 166 -1.04 -3.82 15.37
C VAL A 166 0.14 -3.16 16.06
N ASN A 167 -0.08 -2.06 16.78
CA ASN A 167 0.97 -1.41 17.57
C ASN A 167 1.43 -2.32 18.71
N ASP A 168 0.49 -2.92 19.45
CA ASP A 168 0.77 -3.86 20.53
C ASP A 168 1.55 -5.08 20.00
N ALA A 169 1.24 -5.58 18.80
CA ALA A 169 1.99 -6.66 18.16
C ALA A 169 3.46 -6.28 17.92
N SER A 170 3.68 -5.06 17.43
CA SER A 170 5.04 -4.55 17.23
C SER A 170 5.79 -4.38 18.55
N GLU A 171 5.12 -3.91 19.61
CA GLU A 171 5.70 -3.82 20.97
C GLU A 171 6.04 -5.21 21.56
N ARG A 172 5.26 -6.25 21.23
CA ARG A 172 5.57 -7.65 21.61
C ARG A 172 6.79 -8.22 20.88
N GLY A 173 7.32 -7.51 19.88
CA GLY A 173 8.47 -7.96 19.08
C GLY A 173 8.11 -8.67 17.77
N VAL A 174 6.82 -8.66 17.38
CA VAL A 174 6.38 -9.18 16.07
C VAL A 174 6.91 -8.26 14.97
N SER A 175 7.45 -8.84 13.89
CA SER A 175 7.90 -8.07 12.73
C SER A 175 6.69 -7.56 11.92
N VAL A 176 6.30 -6.31 12.16
CA VAL A 176 5.17 -5.68 11.45
C VAL A 176 5.66 -4.89 10.24
N ARG A 177 5.16 -5.27 9.06
CA ARG A 177 5.46 -4.62 7.76
C ARG A 177 4.18 -4.05 7.15
N VAL A 178 4.27 -2.84 6.60
CA VAL A 178 3.14 -2.16 5.95
C VAL A 178 3.56 -1.71 4.55
N LEU A 179 3.05 -2.40 3.54
CA LEU A 179 3.19 -2.01 2.14
C LEU A 179 1.98 -1.17 1.75
N ALA A 180 2.20 0.10 1.42
CA ALA A 180 1.10 1.04 1.23
C ALA A 180 1.20 1.92 -0.02
N GLN A 181 0.05 2.27 -0.58
CA GLN A 181 -0.04 3.35 -1.56
C GLN A 181 -0.21 4.70 -0.83
N LEU A 182 0.87 5.44 -0.62
CA LEU A 182 0.83 6.74 0.06
C LEU A 182 0.10 7.80 -0.79
N ASP A 183 -0.65 8.67 -0.13
CA ASP A 183 -1.39 9.79 -0.72
C ASP A 183 -1.26 11.02 0.20
N ARG A 184 -1.18 12.23 -0.37
CA ARG A 184 -1.04 13.49 0.39
C ARG A 184 -2.12 13.64 1.47
N ARG A 185 -3.32 13.09 1.26
CA ARG A 185 -4.45 13.19 2.20
C ARG A 185 -4.36 12.20 3.36
N THR A 186 -3.67 11.07 3.17
CA THR A 186 -3.63 9.97 4.15
C THR A 186 -2.28 9.80 4.83
N ILE A 187 -1.22 10.41 4.32
CA ILE A 187 0.14 10.26 4.84
C ILE A 187 0.27 10.54 6.34
N ARG A 188 -0.45 11.54 6.86
CA ARG A 188 -0.43 11.89 8.28
C ARG A 188 -0.88 10.75 9.21
N PHE A 189 -1.69 9.81 8.73
CA PHE A 189 -2.23 8.74 9.56
C PHE A 189 -1.19 7.64 9.85
N PHE A 190 -0.15 7.52 9.01
CA PHE A 190 0.95 6.59 9.26
C PHE A 190 1.77 6.95 10.50
N SER A 191 1.74 8.22 10.95
CA SER A 191 2.36 8.65 12.22
C SER A 191 1.72 8.04 13.47
N GLN A 192 0.56 7.38 13.35
CA GLN A 192 -0.11 6.70 14.46
C GLN A 192 0.38 5.25 14.65
N LEU A 193 1.19 4.74 13.72
CA LEU A 193 1.82 3.43 13.85
C LEU A 193 3.00 3.52 14.82
N HIS A 194 3.29 2.42 15.51
CA HIS A 194 4.44 2.33 16.40
C HIS A 194 5.76 2.49 15.62
N GLU A 195 6.81 3.06 16.26
CA GLU A 195 8.06 3.46 15.59
C GLU A 195 8.82 2.29 14.94
N THR A 196 8.62 1.06 15.43
CA THR A 196 9.24 -0.16 14.89
C THR A 196 8.51 -0.74 13.68
N VAL A 197 7.31 -0.23 13.35
CA VAL A 197 6.54 -0.68 12.18
C VAL A 197 7.22 -0.18 10.92
N GLN A 198 7.60 -1.12 10.05
CA GLN A 198 8.25 -0.77 8.79
C GLN A 198 7.18 -0.39 7.76
N VAL A 199 7.30 0.80 7.16
CA VAL A 199 6.36 1.28 6.14
C VAL A 199 7.12 1.51 4.83
N ARG A 200 6.60 0.96 3.73
CA ARG A 200 7.10 1.21 2.37
C ARG A 200 5.97 1.63 1.43
N HIS A 201 6.33 2.46 0.46
CA HIS A 201 5.45 2.96 -0.59
C HIS A 201 5.64 2.16 -1.88
N THR A 202 4.52 1.69 -2.45
CA THR A 202 4.46 1.23 -3.84
C THR A 202 3.22 1.78 -4.54
N LYS A 203 3.30 1.92 -5.87
CA LYS A 203 2.16 2.23 -6.74
C LYS A 203 1.52 0.94 -7.28
N ASP A 204 2.30 -0.13 -7.38
CA ASP A 204 1.93 -1.41 -7.98
C ASP A 204 1.34 -2.32 -6.91
N LEU A 205 0.06 -2.10 -6.65
CA LEU A 205 -0.67 -2.66 -5.52
C LEU A 205 -1.99 -3.26 -6.02
N GLU A 206 -1.90 -4.42 -6.67
CA GLU A 206 -3.07 -5.08 -7.26
C GLU A 206 -3.90 -5.84 -6.22
N ALA A 207 -3.26 -6.39 -5.18
CA ALA A 207 -3.92 -7.13 -4.12
C ALA A 207 -3.70 -6.43 -2.77
N GLN A 208 -4.79 -6.03 -2.12
CA GLN A 208 -4.78 -5.46 -0.77
C GLN A 208 -5.17 -6.52 0.24
N GLY A 209 -4.71 -6.41 1.49
CA GLY A 209 -4.97 -7.45 2.48
C GLY A 209 -4.08 -7.43 3.71
N ALA A 210 -4.01 -8.58 4.37
CA ALA A 210 -3.16 -8.83 5.53
C ALA A 210 -2.65 -10.28 5.50
N ILE A 211 -1.47 -10.54 6.04
CA ILE A 211 -0.83 -11.86 6.12
C ILE A 211 -0.23 -12.01 7.52
N MET A 212 -0.50 -13.12 8.20
CA MET A 212 0.02 -13.45 9.54
C MET A 212 0.81 -14.75 9.46
N ASP A 213 2.08 -14.74 9.89
CA ASP A 213 2.95 -15.91 10.14
C ASP A 213 3.04 -16.99 9.04
N SER A 214 2.56 -16.72 7.82
CA SER A 214 2.32 -17.65 6.69
C SER A 214 1.08 -18.51 6.82
N SER A 215 0.42 -18.55 7.96
CA SER A 215 -0.66 -19.49 8.25
C SER A 215 -2.01 -18.96 7.79
N GLU A 216 -2.21 -17.65 7.85
CA GLU A 216 -3.46 -17.00 7.51
C GLU A 216 -3.25 -15.75 6.66
N SER A 217 -4.11 -15.58 5.67
CA SER A 217 -4.13 -14.40 4.81
C SER A 217 -5.55 -13.89 4.57
N ILE A 218 -5.66 -12.58 4.45
CA ILE A 218 -6.85 -11.86 4.04
C ILE A 218 -6.54 -11.17 2.72
N GLN A 219 -7.38 -11.36 1.72
CA GLN A 219 -7.30 -10.65 0.44
C GLN A 219 -8.63 -9.93 0.17
N TYR A 220 -8.57 -8.63 -0.09
CA TYR A 220 -9.75 -7.87 -0.51
C TYR A 220 -10.19 -8.30 -1.92
N LEU A 221 -11.46 -8.68 -2.05
CA LEU A 221 -12.11 -8.94 -3.33
C LEU A 221 -12.75 -7.66 -3.88
N HIS A 222 -13.29 -6.85 -2.98
CA HIS A 222 -13.90 -5.56 -3.30
C HIS A 222 -13.77 -4.61 -2.12
N MET A 223 -13.46 -3.36 -2.41
CA MET A 223 -13.56 -2.26 -1.46
C MET A 223 -14.33 -1.10 -2.07
N GLU A 224 -15.21 -0.51 -1.27
CA GLU A 224 -15.89 0.73 -1.64
C GLU A 224 -14.87 1.86 -1.85
N GLU A 225 -15.00 2.59 -2.96
CA GLU A 225 -14.16 3.76 -3.26
C GLU A 225 -14.30 4.87 -2.20
N ASN A 226 -15.47 4.98 -1.57
CA ASN A 226 -15.73 5.99 -0.56
C ASN A 226 -15.04 5.63 0.78
N PRO A 227 -14.00 6.37 1.20
CA PRO A 227 -13.21 6.03 2.37
C PRO A 227 -13.93 6.29 3.70
N VAL A 228 -15.06 7.02 3.70
CA VAL A 228 -15.84 7.35 4.89
C VAL A 228 -17.16 6.59 4.98
N GLY A 229 -17.45 5.70 4.03
CA GLY A 229 -18.61 4.81 4.07
C GLY A 229 -18.50 3.78 5.21
N ARG A 230 -19.62 3.10 5.52
CA ARG A 230 -19.61 1.94 6.43
C ARG A 230 -18.97 0.70 5.80
N GLY A 231 -18.62 0.74 4.50
CA GLY A 231 -18.01 -0.37 3.80
C GLY A 231 -18.96 -1.58 3.78
N LYS A 232 -20.25 -1.37 3.52
CA LYS A 232 -21.25 -2.46 3.54
C LYS A 232 -21.02 -3.43 2.39
N ASN A 233 -20.49 -2.92 1.29
CA ASN A 233 -20.18 -3.71 0.11
C ASN A 233 -18.74 -4.25 0.11
N ASP A 234 -17.91 -3.88 1.11
CA ASP A 234 -16.56 -4.42 1.22
C ASP A 234 -16.63 -5.93 1.41
N ALA A 235 -15.77 -6.65 0.70
CA ALA A 235 -15.67 -8.10 0.77
C ALA A 235 -14.21 -8.53 0.72
N ALA A 236 -13.85 -9.48 1.58
CA ALA A 236 -12.53 -10.09 1.60
C ALA A 236 -12.62 -11.61 1.70
N LEU A 237 -11.67 -12.29 1.09
CA LEU A 237 -11.42 -13.71 1.21
C LEU A 237 -10.41 -13.92 2.35
N ILE A 238 -10.75 -14.75 3.32
CA ILE A 238 -9.80 -15.30 4.28
C ILE A 238 -9.38 -16.68 3.78
N VAL A 239 -8.09 -16.96 3.84
CA VAL A 239 -7.54 -18.29 3.59
C VAL A 239 -6.60 -18.67 4.73
N GLU A 240 -6.93 -19.76 5.42
CA GLU A 240 -6.10 -20.42 6.42
C GLU A 240 -5.42 -21.61 5.74
N SER A 241 -4.18 -21.41 5.29
CA SER A 241 -3.41 -22.38 4.52
C SER A 241 -1.96 -21.91 4.44
N GLU A 242 -1.04 -22.71 4.97
CA GLU A 242 0.38 -22.39 4.95
C GLU A 242 0.94 -22.26 3.51
N PRO A 243 0.69 -23.19 2.57
CA PRO A 243 1.16 -23.03 1.18
C PRO A 243 0.66 -21.74 0.50
N PHE A 244 -0.58 -21.33 0.80
CA PHE A 244 -1.15 -20.10 0.26
C PHE A 244 -0.52 -18.86 0.90
N GLY A 245 -0.37 -18.84 2.22
CA GLY A 245 0.26 -17.72 2.93
C GLY A 245 1.74 -17.55 2.58
N VAL A 246 2.48 -18.64 2.35
CA VAL A 246 3.86 -18.59 1.82
C VAL A 246 3.89 -17.98 0.42
N SER A 247 2.99 -18.40 -0.47
CA SER A 247 2.89 -17.85 -1.83
C SER A 247 2.59 -16.35 -1.81
N GLN A 248 1.65 -15.94 -0.96
CA GLN A 248 1.29 -14.53 -0.81
C GLN A 248 2.43 -13.71 -0.20
N ARG A 249 3.17 -14.27 0.77
CA ARG A 249 4.37 -13.62 1.31
C ARG A 249 5.41 -13.42 0.23
N ASN A 250 5.75 -14.46 -0.55
CA ASN A 250 6.77 -14.34 -1.58
C ASN A 250 6.44 -13.23 -2.60
N LEU A 251 5.16 -13.11 -2.96
CA LEU A 251 4.67 -12.01 -3.80
C LEU A 251 4.90 -10.66 -3.12
N VAL A 252 4.55 -10.53 -1.84
CA VAL A 252 4.76 -9.28 -1.10
C VAL A 252 6.24 -8.97 -0.91
N ASP A 253 7.09 -9.95 -0.64
CA ASP A 253 8.54 -9.77 -0.47
C ASP A 253 9.18 -9.25 -1.76
N SER A 254 8.74 -9.74 -2.92
CA SER A 254 9.23 -9.27 -4.22
C SER A 254 8.90 -7.79 -4.44
N ILE A 255 7.66 -7.37 -4.09
CA ILE A 255 7.25 -5.97 -4.18
C ILE A 255 7.91 -5.13 -3.09
N TRP A 256 8.06 -5.68 -1.89
CA TRP A 256 8.68 -5.02 -0.74
C TRP A 256 10.09 -4.61 -1.06
N ASP A 257 10.85 -5.53 -1.67
CA ASP A 257 12.23 -5.29 -2.06
C ASP A 257 12.37 -4.19 -3.08
N GLU A 258 11.37 -3.94 -3.94
CA GLU A 258 11.30 -2.83 -4.91
C GLU A 258 10.73 -1.53 -4.33
N ALA A 259 9.92 -1.62 -3.28
CA ALA A 259 9.19 -0.50 -2.71
C ALA A 259 10.09 0.59 -2.07
N ILE A 260 9.60 1.83 -2.11
CA ILE A 260 10.30 3.02 -1.63
C ILE A 260 10.11 3.15 -0.12
N SER A 261 11.12 3.56 0.65
CA SER A 261 10.97 3.77 2.10
C SER A 261 9.97 4.88 2.41
N PHE A 262 9.29 4.79 3.56
CA PHE A 262 8.35 5.83 3.98
C PHE A 262 9.00 7.21 4.09
N GLU A 263 10.24 7.32 4.57
CA GLU A 263 10.91 8.61 4.69
C GLU A 263 11.14 9.26 3.31
N ALA A 264 11.64 8.50 2.34
CA ALA A 264 11.86 8.97 0.98
C ALA A 264 10.53 9.34 0.30
N ALA A 265 9.53 8.45 0.40
CA ALA A 265 8.22 8.69 -0.17
C ALA A 265 7.49 9.87 0.52
N SER A 266 7.70 10.08 1.82
CA SER A 266 7.09 11.21 2.54
C SER A 266 7.55 12.54 1.99
N LYS A 267 8.85 12.70 1.73
CA LYS A 267 9.42 13.93 1.13
C LYS A 267 8.77 14.26 -0.21
N ARG A 268 8.41 13.24 -1.01
CA ARG A 268 7.65 13.41 -2.26
C ARG A 268 6.29 14.05 -2.06
N PHE A 269 5.59 13.72 -0.99
CA PHE A 269 4.22 14.20 -0.73
C PHE A 269 4.15 15.44 0.17
N THR A 270 5.16 15.68 1.02
CA THR A 270 5.21 16.79 1.97
C THR A 270 6.10 17.95 1.51
N GLU A 271 7.29 17.66 0.97
CA GLU A 271 8.29 18.64 0.56
C GLU A 271 8.31 18.85 -0.95
N ASP A 272 7.51 18.07 -1.68
CA ASP A 272 7.43 18.13 -3.12
C ASP A 272 8.80 17.92 -3.79
N ARG A 273 9.56 16.95 -3.29
CA ARG A 273 10.86 16.52 -3.82
C ARG A 273 10.89 15.03 -4.01
N ILE A 274 11.43 14.56 -5.13
CA ILE A 274 11.60 13.13 -5.33
C ILE A 274 12.99 12.74 -4.83
N VAL A 275 13.07 11.71 -3.97
CA VAL A 275 14.32 11.26 -3.33
C VAL A 275 14.43 9.74 -3.30
N ASP A 276 13.69 9.09 -4.21
CA ASP A 276 13.68 7.64 -4.35
C ASP A 276 15.09 7.13 -4.72
N PRO A 277 15.54 5.99 -4.16
CA PRO A 277 16.86 5.46 -4.45
C PRO A 277 16.94 4.96 -5.89
N LEU A 278 18.05 5.27 -6.58
CA LEU A 278 18.34 4.71 -7.89
C LEU A 278 18.89 3.29 -7.76
N ARG A 279 18.39 2.37 -8.59
CA ARG A 279 18.87 0.98 -8.66
C ARG A 279 19.62 0.77 -9.94
N VAL A 280 20.87 0.34 -9.82
CA VAL A 280 21.66 -0.09 -10.96
C VAL A 280 21.48 -1.59 -11.13
N THR A 281 20.92 -1.99 -12.27
CA THR A 281 20.93 -3.40 -12.69
C THR A 281 22.24 -3.69 -13.37
N LEU A 282 22.99 -4.64 -12.84
CA LEU A 282 24.23 -5.13 -13.42
C LEU A 282 23.89 -6.10 -14.56
N GLU A 283 24.70 -6.13 -15.61
CA GLU A 283 24.52 -7.12 -16.67
C GLU A 283 24.60 -8.55 -16.12
N GLY A 284 23.88 -9.47 -16.75
CA GLY A 284 23.88 -10.89 -16.38
C GLY A 284 25.25 -11.56 -16.58
N GLY A 285 25.57 -12.52 -15.73
CA GLY A 285 26.82 -13.29 -15.79
C GLY A 285 27.36 -13.64 -14.42
N SER A 286 28.46 -14.40 -14.38
CA SER A 286 29.19 -14.70 -13.16
C SER A 286 30.15 -13.56 -12.86
N PHE A 287 29.92 -12.83 -11.76
CA PHE A 287 30.84 -11.80 -11.28
C PHE A 287 32.22 -12.37 -10.98
N LEU A 288 32.29 -13.63 -10.59
CA LEU A 288 33.57 -14.31 -10.32
C LEU A 288 34.37 -14.49 -11.60
N ASP A 289 33.73 -14.88 -12.71
CA ASP A 289 34.42 -15.08 -13.98
C ASP A 289 34.85 -13.73 -14.59
N ARG A 290 33.99 -12.71 -14.50
CA ARG A 290 34.37 -11.33 -14.88
C ARG A 290 35.54 -10.81 -14.06
N PHE A 291 35.54 -11.07 -12.75
CA PHE A 291 36.63 -10.67 -11.87
C PHE A 291 37.94 -11.40 -12.22
N ARG A 292 37.87 -12.67 -12.66
CA ARG A 292 39.04 -13.40 -13.16
C ARG A 292 39.57 -12.82 -14.45
N GLU A 293 38.70 -12.55 -15.41
CA GLU A 293 39.05 -11.96 -16.71
C GLU A 293 39.77 -10.61 -16.52
N VAL A 294 39.21 -9.73 -15.68
CA VAL A 294 39.79 -8.41 -15.39
C VAL A 294 41.15 -8.50 -14.69
N LEU A 295 41.34 -9.53 -13.85
CA LEU A 295 42.60 -9.77 -13.14
C LEU A 295 43.56 -10.69 -13.88
N ASP A 296 43.21 -11.18 -15.07
CA ASP A 296 43.99 -12.13 -15.87
C ASP A 296 44.31 -13.41 -15.07
N ILE A 297 43.34 -13.91 -14.30
CA ILE A 297 43.45 -15.12 -13.48
C ILE A 297 42.93 -16.32 -14.29
N ASP A 298 43.73 -17.39 -14.38
CA ASP A 298 43.36 -18.63 -15.06
C ASP A 298 41.99 -19.18 -14.63
N ASP A 299 41.22 -19.68 -15.61
CA ASP A 299 39.85 -20.19 -15.44
C ASP A 299 39.76 -21.49 -14.61
N ILE A 300 40.88 -22.19 -14.44
CA ILE A 300 40.92 -23.52 -13.80
C ILE A 300 41.22 -23.36 -12.31
N LEU A 301 40.16 -23.42 -11.49
CA LEU A 301 40.34 -23.64 -10.05
C LEU A 301 40.89 -25.06 -9.83
N PRO A 302 41.89 -25.25 -8.96
CA PRO A 302 42.31 -26.57 -8.55
C PRO A 302 41.14 -27.32 -7.88
N GLU A 303 40.79 -28.50 -8.38
CA GLU A 303 39.77 -29.36 -7.77
C GLU A 303 40.26 -30.02 -6.46
N ASP A 304 41.58 -30.12 -6.30
CA ASP A 304 42.26 -30.67 -5.13
C ASP A 304 43.16 -29.62 -4.45
N ASP A 305 43.35 -29.76 -3.14
CA ASP A 305 44.20 -28.89 -2.32
C ASP A 305 45.67 -29.00 -2.79
N THR A 306 46.08 -28.04 -3.60
CA THR A 306 47.44 -28.02 -4.18
C THR A 306 48.44 -27.56 -3.12
N PRO A 307 49.58 -28.27 -2.94
CA PRO A 307 50.59 -27.86 -1.98
C PRO A 307 51.09 -26.43 -2.27
N PHE A 308 51.27 -25.64 -1.22
CA PHE A 308 51.75 -24.26 -1.33
C PHE A 308 53.03 -24.18 -2.16
N ASN A 309 52.96 -23.49 -3.30
CA ASN A 309 54.10 -23.23 -4.18
C ASN A 309 54.58 -21.77 -4.03
N PRO A 310 55.74 -21.54 -3.39
CA PRO A 310 56.27 -20.19 -3.16
C PRO A 310 56.55 -19.41 -4.45
N GLU A 311 56.96 -20.08 -5.53
CA GLU A 311 57.28 -19.42 -6.80
C GLU A 311 56.01 -18.95 -7.52
N ALA A 312 54.96 -19.79 -7.54
CA ALA A 312 53.65 -19.43 -8.09
C ALA A 312 52.97 -18.32 -7.26
N PHE A 313 53.12 -18.33 -5.94
CA PHE A 313 52.62 -17.25 -5.07
C PHE A 313 53.33 -15.91 -5.35
N MET A 314 54.66 -15.94 -5.52
CA MET A 314 55.41 -14.72 -5.84
C MET A 314 55.08 -14.19 -7.24
N ALA A 315 54.92 -15.06 -8.23
CA ALA A 315 54.52 -14.67 -9.59
C ALA A 315 53.12 -14.06 -9.64
N SER A 316 52.12 -14.73 -9.04
CA SER A 316 50.74 -14.23 -8.99
C SER A 316 50.61 -12.94 -8.18
N SER A 317 51.40 -12.75 -7.11
CA SER A 317 51.42 -11.48 -6.36
C SER A 317 51.86 -10.28 -7.23
N GLY A 318 52.78 -10.51 -8.17
CA GLY A 318 53.26 -9.49 -9.11
C GLY A 318 52.24 -9.16 -10.19
N GLU A 319 51.52 -10.15 -10.70
CA GLU A 319 50.47 -10.01 -11.71
C GLU A 319 49.22 -9.35 -11.14
N ILE A 320 48.73 -9.82 -9.99
CA ILE A 320 47.62 -9.22 -9.26
C ILE A 320 47.95 -7.75 -8.89
N SER A 321 49.20 -7.46 -8.51
CA SER A 321 49.62 -6.08 -8.23
C SER A 321 49.60 -5.20 -9.48
N LYS A 322 49.91 -5.73 -10.67
CA LYS A 322 49.83 -4.98 -11.93
C LYS A 322 48.39 -4.76 -12.37
N ALA A 323 47.55 -5.79 -12.31
CA ALA A 323 46.13 -5.70 -12.64
C ALA A 323 45.39 -4.71 -11.72
N ARG A 324 45.64 -4.77 -10.40
CA ARG A 324 45.12 -3.78 -9.45
C ARG A 324 45.60 -2.36 -9.73
N LYS A 325 46.86 -2.18 -10.14
CA LYS A 325 47.40 -0.86 -10.51
C LYS A 325 46.74 -0.32 -11.79
N ARG A 326 46.39 -1.18 -12.75
CA ARG A 326 45.63 -0.79 -13.96
C ARG A 326 44.22 -0.35 -13.59
N LEU A 327 43.50 -1.12 -12.77
CA LEU A 327 42.18 -0.75 -12.25
C LEU A 327 42.19 0.59 -11.52
N ILE A 328 43.20 0.83 -10.67
CA ILE A 328 43.35 2.11 -9.96
C ILE A 328 43.64 3.27 -10.94
N ALA A 329 44.43 3.04 -11.98
CA ALA A 329 44.81 4.06 -12.95
C ALA A 329 43.69 4.41 -13.94
N GLY A 330 42.88 3.43 -14.35
CA GLY A 330 41.77 3.63 -15.27
C GLY A 330 40.49 4.16 -14.60
N GLY A 331 40.49 4.37 -13.28
CA GLY A 331 39.47 5.15 -12.57
C GLY A 331 38.04 4.61 -12.73
N ILE A 332 37.08 5.51 -12.94
CA ILE A 332 35.64 5.17 -13.04
C ILE A 332 35.32 4.45 -14.37
N SER A 333 36.11 4.65 -15.43
CA SER A 333 35.91 3.95 -16.70
C SER A 333 36.14 2.43 -16.62
N GLU A 334 37.00 1.97 -15.71
CA GLU A 334 37.28 0.54 -15.50
C GLU A 334 36.11 -0.20 -14.82
N ILE A 335 35.15 0.52 -14.25
CA ILE A 335 33.94 -0.07 -13.67
C ILE A 335 33.11 -0.79 -14.76
N SER A 336 33.20 -0.34 -16.02
CA SER A 336 32.60 -1.02 -17.18
C SER A 336 33.11 -2.43 -17.40
N SER A 337 34.35 -2.75 -17.01
CA SER A 337 34.92 -4.10 -17.13
C SER A 337 34.24 -5.13 -16.24
N PHE A 338 33.54 -4.67 -15.18
CA PHE A 338 32.70 -5.52 -14.34
C PHE A 338 31.26 -5.66 -14.88
N GLY A 339 31.00 -5.10 -16.06
CA GLY A 339 29.69 -4.96 -16.73
C GLY A 339 28.73 -4.05 -15.97
N ILE A 340 29.28 -2.97 -15.43
CA ILE A 340 28.53 -1.80 -14.96
C ILE A 340 28.60 -0.75 -16.07
N ASN A 341 27.51 -0.59 -16.82
CA ASN A 341 27.48 0.40 -17.90
C ASN A 341 27.33 1.83 -17.33
N LEU A 342 28.42 2.60 -17.38
CA LEU A 342 28.45 3.97 -16.87
C LEU A 342 27.53 4.91 -17.66
N ALA A 343 27.34 4.69 -18.96
CA ALA A 343 26.41 5.46 -19.78
C ALA A 343 24.97 5.28 -19.30
N ASP A 344 24.55 4.04 -19.02
CA ASP A 344 23.20 3.75 -18.53
C ASP A 344 22.96 4.37 -17.15
N ILE A 345 23.95 4.31 -16.25
CA ILE A 345 23.85 4.95 -14.92
C ILE A 345 23.68 6.46 -15.07
N LEU A 346 24.53 7.10 -15.87
CA LEU A 346 24.46 8.55 -16.07
C LEU A 346 23.15 8.96 -16.73
N ALA A 347 22.67 8.20 -17.72
CA ALA A 347 21.36 8.41 -18.33
C ALA A 347 20.22 8.31 -17.29
N GLN A 348 20.24 7.30 -16.40
CA GLN A 348 19.26 7.15 -15.33
C GLN A 348 19.30 8.29 -14.31
N VAL A 349 20.51 8.71 -13.92
CA VAL A 349 20.70 9.87 -13.02
C VAL A 349 20.16 11.13 -13.69
N GLY A 350 20.46 11.33 -14.97
CA GLY A 350 19.97 12.46 -15.76
C GLY A 350 18.45 12.44 -15.81
N MET A 351 17.85 11.32 -16.20
CA MET A 351 16.40 11.13 -16.26
C MET A 351 15.76 11.47 -14.91
N ARG A 352 16.37 11.08 -13.80
CA ARG A 352 15.89 11.45 -12.48
C ARG A 352 15.94 12.95 -12.19
N ILE A 353 17.06 13.60 -12.49
CA ILE A 353 17.18 15.06 -12.34
C ILE A 353 16.11 15.77 -13.19
N GLY A 354 15.88 15.29 -14.41
CA GLY A 354 14.82 15.78 -15.29
C GLY A 354 13.42 15.63 -14.70
N GLU A 355 13.09 14.45 -14.18
CA GLU A 355 11.82 14.20 -13.47
C GLU A 355 11.64 15.16 -12.28
N GLU A 356 12.69 15.37 -11.49
CA GLU A 356 12.65 16.28 -10.33
C GLU A 356 12.48 17.75 -10.75
N LEU A 357 13.15 18.18 -11.81
CA LEU A 357 12.96 19.50 -12.41
C LEU A 357 11.50 19.67 -12.87
N SER A 358 10.98 18.70 -13.64
CA SER A 358 9.60 18.71 -14.13
C SER A 358 8.60 18.74 -12.98
N PHE A 359 8.86 17.97 -11.93
CA PHE A 359 8.06 17.95 -10.72
C PHE A 359 8.09 19.29 -9.98
N SER A 360 9.23 19.98 -9.92
CA SER A 360 9.35 21.31 -9.29
C SER A 360 8.57 22.39 -10.05
N LEU A 361 8.52 22.28 -11.38
CA LEU A 361 7.83 23.20 -12.29
C LEU A 361 6.35 22.84 -12.52
N ARG A 362 5.80 21.85 -11.81
CA ARG A 362 4.43 21.34 -12.04
C ARG A 362 3.30 22.36 -11.82
N SER A 363 3.59 23.49 -11.18
CA SER A 363 2.62 24.59 -11.00
C SER A 363 2.36 25.37 -12.30
N ILE A 364 3.23 25.22 -13.30
CA ILE A 364 3.09 25.86 -14.60
C ILE A 364 2.06 25.07 -15.42
N GLU A 365 0.93 25.70 -15.74
CA GLU A 365 -0.14 25.06 -16.50
C GLU A 365 0.17 24.98 -18.01
N GLY A 366 0.85 25.98 -18.57
CA GLY A 366 1.17 26.05 -20.00
C GLY A 366 2.41 25.24 -20.40
N ASP A 367 2.29 24.43 -21.44
CA ASP A 367 3.41 23.59 -21.91
C ASP A 367 4.57 24.42 -22.52
N ILE A 368 4.25 25.52 -23.21
CA ILE A 368 5.28 26.43 -23.74
C ILE A 368 6.00 27.18 -22.61
N GLU A 369 5.26 27.62 -21.60
CA GLU A 369 5.82 28.30 -20.42
C GLU A 369 6.74 27.35 -19.64
N PHE A 370 6.33 26.08 -19.50
CA PHE A 370 7.15 25.03 -18.92
C PHE A 370 8.46 24.81 -19.70
N LEU A 371 8.38 24.73 -21.03
CA LEU A 371 9.56 24.58 -21.87
C LEU A 371 10.49 25.78 -21.76
N ASN A 372 9.97 27.01 -21.76
CA ASN A 372 10.77 28.21 -21.60
C ASN A 372 11.52 28.21 -20.26
N GLU A 373 10.85 27.90 -19.15
CA GLU A 373 11.51 27.80 -17.85
C GLU A 373 12.57 26.68 -17.84
N MET A 374 12.30 25.53 -18.45
CA MET A 374 13.32 24.48 -18.61
C MET A 374 14.55 24.98 -19.38
N MET A 375 14.35 25.72 -20.47
CA MET A 375 15.44 26.30 -21.28
C MET A 375 16.24 27.32 -20.48
N ASP A 376 15.59 28.17 -19.70
CA ASP A 376 16.25 29.14 -18.83
C ASP A 376 17.11 28.44 -17.76
N TRP A 377 16.61 27.37 -17.15
CA TRP A 377 17.38 26.55 -16.20
C TRP A 377 18.59 25.89 -16.86
N TRP A 378 18.43 25.39 -18.09
CA TRP A 378 19.48 24.75 -18.86
C TRP A 378 20.63 25.72 -19.21
N GLU A 379 20.27 26.91 -19.69
CA GLU A 379 21.23 27.96 -20.01
C GLU A 379 21.91 28.51 -18.74
N HIS A 380 21.14 28.72 -17.66
CA HIS A 380 21.67 29.18 -16.37
C HIS A 380 22.65 28.19 -15.74
N ALA A 381 22.41 26.88 -15.92
CA ALA A 381 23.33 25.83 -15.48
C ALA A 381 24.59 25.74 -16.36
N GLY A 382 24.64 26.46 -17.48
CA GLY A 382 25.77 26.44 -18.41
C GLY A 382 25.89 25.15 -19.20
N LEU A 383 24.76 24.46 -19.46
CA LEU A 383 24.74 23.16 -20.16
C LEU A 383 24.63 23.32 -21.69
N GLY A 384 24.42 24.54 -22.18
CA GLY A 384 24.32 24.87 -23.61
C GLY A 384 23.02 25.60 -23.93
N GLU A 385 22.54 25.42 -25.16
CA GLU A 385 21.33 26.06 -25.66
C GLU A 385 20.29 25.00 -26.05
N LEU A 386 19.03 25.23 -25.65
CA LEU A 386 17.88 24.43 -26.06
C LEU A 386 17.01 25.24 -27.01
N SER A 387 16.52 24.60 -28.06
CA SER A 387 15.59 25.20 -29.01
C SER A 387 14.48 24.22 -29.36
N TYR A 388 13.31 24.72 -29.76
CA TYR A 388 12.22 23.87 -30.24
C TYR A 388 11.81 24.25 -31.66
N GLY A 389 11.40 23.25 -32.45
CA GLY A 389 10.95 23.38 -33.83
C GLY A 389 9.67 22.58 -34.09
N ILE A 390 9.01 22.80 -35.23
CA ILE A 390 7.69 22.21 -35.57
C ILE A 390 7.73 21.38 -36.88
N ASP A 391 8.83 21.41 -37.64
CA ASP A 391 8.96 20.73 -38.94
C ASP A 391 10.13 19.72 -38.89
N PRO A 392 9.95 18.41 -39.18
CA PRO A 392 8.74 17.71 -39.67
C PRO A 392 7.69 17.38 -38.59
N GLY A 393 7.98 17.69 -37.33
CA GLY A 393 7.10 17.56 -36.16
C GLY A 393 7.62 18.39 -35.00
N PHE A 394 6.88 18.46 -33.89
CA PHE A 394 7.36 19.17 -32.70
C PHE A 394 8.57 18.46 -32.11
N HIS A 395 9.70 19.15 -32.05
CA HIS A 395 10.95 18.59 -31.56
C HIS A 395 11.73 19.61 -30.73
N ILE A 396 12.56 19.10 -29.82
CA ILE A 396 13.47 19.90 -29.00
C ILE A 396 14.90 19.50 -29.36
N LYS A 397 15.72 20.48 -29.73
CA LYS A 397 17.13 20.31 -30.10
C LYS A 397 18.02 20.89 -29.01
N ALA A 398 18.94 20.07 -28.51
CA ALA A 398 19.95 20.43 -27.53
C ALA A 398 21.31 20.64 -28.20
N ILE A 399 21.81 21.87 -28.14
CA ILE A 399 23.13 22.28 -28.62
C ILE A 399 24.04 22.35 -27.40
N PHE A 400 25.00 21.43 -27.33
CA PHE A 400 25.95 21.34 -26.24
C PHE A 400 27.16 22.25 -26.47
N LEU A 401 27.75 22.76 -25.38
CA LEU A 401 29.04 23.47 -25.44
C LEU A 401 30.16 22.47 -25.82
N GLU A 402 31.13 22.90 -26.64
CA GLU A 402 32.14 22.03 -27.26
C GLU A 402 32.89 21.09 -26.30
N ASP A 403 33.00 21.41 -25.00
CA ASP A 403 33.70 20.59 -24.00
C ASP A 403 32.97 19.29 -23.58
N SER A 404 31.63 19.19 -23.75
CA SER A 404 30.88 17.95 -23.47
C SER A 404 30.79 17.01 -24.69
N SER A 405 31.30 17.45 -25.84
CA SER A 405 31.40 16.65 -27.07
C SER A 405 32.66 15.78 -27.13
N SER A 406 33.56 15.92 -26.15
CA SER A 406 34.78 15.11 -26.11
C SER A 406 34.45 13.66 -25.77
N ASP A 407 35.07 12.75 -26.51
CA ASP A 407 35.12 11.30 -26.29
C ASP A 407 35.95 11.00 -25.01
N GLY A 408 35.61 11.69 -23.92
CA GLY A 408 36.23 11.59 -22.62
C GLY A 408 35.81 10.29 -21.93
N PRO A 409 36.53 9.87 -20.88
CA PRO A 409 36.27 8.60 -20.19
C PRO A 409 34.91 8.53 -19.47
N ILE A 410 34.18 9.65 -19.39
CA ILE A 410 32.87 9.75 -18.73
C ILE A 410 31.85 10.22 -19.77
N PRO A 411 30.78 9.45 -20.05
CA PRO A 411 29.78 9.79 -21.07
C PRO A 411 28.79 10.83 -20.55
N LEU A 412 29.25 12.08 -20.37
CA LEU A 412 28.43 13.19 -19.85
C LEU A 412 27.24 13.53 -20.76
N LYS A 413 27.38 13.32 -22.07
CA LYS A 413 26.28 13.47 -23.02
C LYS A 413 25.06 12.60 -22.69
N GLU A 414 25.25 11.45 -22.04
CA GLU A 414 24.16 10.58 -21.59
C GLU A 414 23.47 11.14 -20.34
N LEU A 415 24.23 11.75 -19.42
CA LEU A 415 23.67 12.47 -18.28
C LEU A 415 22.81 13.64 -18.76
N ASP A 416 23.41 14.51 -19.57
CA ASP A 416 22.78 15.73 -20.05
C ASP A 416 21.55 15.41 -20.91
N GLY A 417 21.66 14.38 -21.76
CA GLY A 417 20.53 13.88 -22.53
C GLY A 417 19.42 13.31 -21.65
N GLY A 418 19.78 12.54 -20.62
CA GLY A 418 18.85 12.02 -19.64
C GLY A 418 18.05 13.13 -18.93
N ILE A 419 18.68 14.25 -18.56
CA ILE A 419 18.00 15.38 -17.90
C ILE A 419 16.84 15.90 -18.75
N ILE A 420 17.09 16.15 -20.04
CA ILE A 420 16.07 16.64 -20.96
C ILE A 420 14.99 15.59 -21.13
N GLU A 421 15.38 14.34 -21.39
CA GLU A 421 14.44 13.24 -21.61
C GLU A 421 13.52 13.02 -20.41
N GLY A 422 14.06 12.96 -19.20
CA GLY A 422 13.28 12.78 -17.98
C GLY A 422 12.30 13.92 -17.71
N ALA A 423 12.70 15.16 -17.98
CA ALA A 423 11.84 16.32 -17.79
C ALA A 423 10.66 16.32 -18.76
N LEU A 424 10.93 15.99 -20.03
CA LEU A 424 9.91 15.93 -21.08
C LEU A 424 8.98 14.73 -20.87
N ARG A 425 9.50 13.53 -20.57
CA ARG A 425 8.69 12.33 -20.34
C ARG A 425 7.73 12.55 -19.17
N SER A 426 8.25 13.09 -18.06
CA SER A 426 7.42 13.39 -16.88
C SER A 426 6.29 14.39 -17.17
N ARG A 427 6.49 15.32 -18.11
CA ARG A 427 5.48 16.33 -18.47
C ARG A 427 4.49 15.81 -19.53
N PHE A 428 5.00 15.19 -20.60
CA PHE A 428 4.23 14.93 -21.82
C PHE A 428 3.76 13.48 -21.99
N GLU A 429 4.56 12.47 -21.58
CA GLU A 429 4.10 11.06 -21.61
C GLU A 429 2.98 10.83 -20.59
N GLY A 430 3.12 11.39 -19.38
CA GLY A 430 2.15 11.18 -18.29
C GLY A 430 0.83 11.96 -18.42
N VAL A 431 0.80 13.08 -19.15
CA VAL A 431 -0.37 13.97 -19.23
C VAL A 431 -1.05 13.90 -20.59
N ASN A 432 -0.26 13.88 -21.68
CA ASN A 432 -0.76 13.97 -23.05
C ASN A 432 -0.64 12.66 -23.85
N GLY A 433 0.00 11.61 -23.28
CA GLY A 433 0.24 10.36 -23.98
C GLY A 433 1.18 10.51 -25.19
N ALA A 434 2.01 11.56 -25.19
CA ALA A 434 2.99 11.78 -26.25
C ALA A 434 4.19 10.86 -26.05
N TYR A 435 4.66 10.20 -27.10
CA TYR A 435 5.87 9.39 -27.08
C TYR A 435 7.09 10.25 -27.39
N ILE A 436 8.17 10.06 -26.61
CA ILE A 436 9.41 10.81 -26.78
C ILE A 436 10.48 9.91 -27.37
N HIS A 437 10.99 10.31 -28.53
CA HIS A 437 12.08 9.62 -29.21
C HIS A 437 13.33 10.50 -29.27
N ARG A 438 14.41 9.99 -28.69
CA ARG A 438 15.75 10.61 -28.74
C ARG A 438 16.49 10.15 -30.00
N GLU A 439 16.93 11.10 -30.79
CA GLU A 439 17.77 10.90 -31.98
C GLU A 439 19.00 11.81 -31.94
N ALA A 440 20.02 11.46 -32.72
CA ALA A 440 21.19 12.32 -32.93
C ALA A 440 21.15 12.91 -34.34
N ASP A 441 21.35 14.22 -34.47
CA ASP A 441 21.45 14.86 -35.79
C ASP A 441 22.83 14.61 -36.45
N SER A 442 22.98 15.07 -37.70
CA SER A 442 24.23 14.93 -38.47
C SER A 442 25.44 15.61 -37.83
N ASP A 443 25.21 16.56 -36.94
CA ASP A 443 26.23 17.34 -36.22
C ASP A 443 26.47 16.76 -34.81
N GLY A 444 25.80 15.65 -34.46
CA GLY A 444 25.92 14.98 -33.17
C GLY A 444 25.10 15.62 -32.04
N ASN A 445 24.22 16.59 -32.32
CA ASN A 445 23.31 17.16 -31.33
C ASN A 445 22.18 16.19 -30.99
N LEU A 446 21.64 16.29 -29.77
CA LEU A 446 20.50 15.47 -29.37
C LEU A 446 19.19 16.17 -29.76
N VAL A 447 18.32 15.42 -30.42
CA VAL A 447 16.99 15.85 -30.85
C VAL A 447 15.95 14.96 -30.20
N TYR A 448 14.96 15.56 -29.55
CA TYR A 448 13.85 14.88 -28.89
C TYR A 448 12.58 15.16 -29.68
N ASN A 449 12.08 14.16 -30.40
CA ASN A 449 10.83 14.25 -31.14
C ASN A 449 9.67 13.92 -30.20
N LEU A 450 8.64 14.77 -30.15
CA LEU A 450 7.41 14.53 -29.40
C LEU A 450 6.30 14.12 -30.37
N GLU A 451 5.95 12.84 -30.36
CA GLU A 451 4.87 12.30 -31.18
C GLU A 451 3.61 12.13 -30.34
N LEU A 452 2.52 12.83 -30.67
CA LEU A 452 1.24 12.62 -29.99
C LEU A 452 0.67 11.25 -30.38
N GLY A 453 0.36 10.41 -29.40
CA GLY A 453 -0.38 9.17 -29.63
C GLY A 453 -1.74 9.48 -30.29
N ASN A 454 -2.02 8.80 -31.41
CA ASN A 454 -3.30 8.90 -32.13
C ASN A 454 -4.50 8.47 -31.28
#